data_AF-A0A182IIY5-F1
#
_entry.id   AF-A0A182IIY5-F1
#
_cell.length_a   1.000
_cell.length_b   1.000
_cell.length_c   1.000
_cell.angle_alpha   90.00
_cell.angle_beta   90.00
_cell.angle_gamma   90.00
#
_symmetry.space_group_name_H-M   'P 1'
#
loop_
_entity.id
_entity.type
_entity.pdbx_description
1 polymer ?
#
loop_
_entity_poly.entity_id
_entity_poly.type
_entity_poly.pdbx_seq_one_letter_code
_entity_poly.pdbx_strand_id
1 'polypeptide(L)'
;MERDRGPLIDVQTAVGLDVSLPCDLLPTTMTMMTDKVYLVIWYKEGNTKPIYSFDARGKSLQQAIHWSDEAVLKSKAYFYYDTSPPALRIKGIKQEDAGLYRKKKNPAEYEHA
;
A
#
# COMPACT_ATOMS: atom_id res chain seq x y z
N MET A 1 -22.36 0.71 11.57
CA MET A 1 -21.83 1.09 10.24
C MET A 1 -20.45 0.47 10.09
N GLU A 2 -20.39 -0.79 9.66
CA GLU A 2 -19.14 -1.51 9.41
C GLU A 2 -18.80 -1.32 7.94
N ARG A 3 -18.14 -0.20 7.61
CA ARG A 3 -17.73 0.08 6.24
C ARG A 3 -16.44 -0.69 5.95
N ASP A 4 -16.61 -1.77 5.20
CA ASP A 4 -15.61 -2.41 4.33
C ASP A 4 -14.29 -2.79 5.01
N ARG A 5 -14.31 -3.86 5.80
CA ARG A 5 -13.10 -4.64 6.09
C ARG A 5 -12.98 -5.70 5.01
N GLY A 6 -12.23 -5.39 3.94
CA GLY A 6 -11.72 -6.43 3.04
C GLY A 6 -10.99 -7.54 3.81
N PRO A 7 -10.72 -8.70 3.19
CA PRO A 7 -10.17 -9.85 3.89
C PRO A 7 -8.85 -9.48 4.60
N LEU A 8 -8.75 -9.83 5.88
CA LEU A 8 -7.51 -9.73 6.63
C LEU A 8 -6.54 -10.80 6.16
N ILE A 9 -5.31 -10.40 5.89
CA ILE A 9 -4.22 -11.30 5.53
C ILE A 9 -3.24 -11.31 6.71
N ASP A 10 -3.02 -12.47 7.30
CA ASP A 10 -2.00 -12.65 8.33
C ASP A 10 -0.62 -12.78 7.65
N VAL A 11 0.34 -11.97 8.12
CA VAL A 11 1.70 -11.96 7.59
C VAL A 11 2.66 -11.95 8.77
N GLN A 12 3.53 -12.96 8.83
CA GLN A 12 4.50 -13.14 9.91
C GLN A 12 5.92 -13.10 9.35
N THR A 13 6.84 -12.51 10.11
CA THR A 13 8.28 -12.54 9.83
C THR A 13 9.05 -12.47 11.15
N ALA A 14 10.34 -12.81 11.12
CA ALA A 14 11.21 -12.63 12.27
C ALA A 14 11.75 -11.19 12.33
N VAL A 15 12.02 -10.72 13.55
CA VAL A 15 12.67 -9.42 13.78
C VAL A 15 14.01 -9.38 13.04
N GLY A 16 14.29 -8.26 12.37
CA GLY A 16 15.49 -8.05 11.55
C GLY A 16 15.34 -8.51 10.09
N LEU A 17 14.29 -9.27 9.74
CA LEU A 17 14.01 -9.67 8.37
C LEU A 17 13.04 -8.69 7.68
N ASP A 18 12.93 -8.84 6.37
CA ASP A 18 11.97 -8.11 5.55
C ASP A 18 10.59 -8.77 5.63
N VAL A 19 9.54 -7.98 5.43
CA VAL A 19 8.16 -8.47 5.26
C VAL A 19 7.54 -7.86 4.02
N SER A 20 6.69 -8.61 3.32
CA SER A 20 5.92 -8.14 2.18
C SER A 20 4.44 -8.10 2.54
N LEU A 21 3.81 -6.93 2.43
CA LEU A 21 2.37 -6.75 2.60
C LEU A 21 1.68 -6.75 1.24
N PRO A 22 0.95 -7.82 0.87
CA PRO A 22 0.37 -7.96 -0.47
C PRO A 22 -0.68 -6.89 -0.81
N CYS A 23 -0.63 -6.40 -2.04
CA CYS A 23 -1.47 -5.36 -2.59
C CYS A 23 -2.00 -5.73 -3.97
N ASP A 24 -3.20 -6.33 -4.03
CA ASP A 24 -3.79 -6.72 -5.32
C ASP A 24 -4.22 -5.50 -6.14
N LEU A 25 -3.40 -5.03 -7.09
CA LEU A 25 -3.75 -3.86 -7.90
C LEU A 25 -4.94 -4.10 -8.84
N LEU A 26 -5.49 -5.31 -8.87
CA LEU A 26 -6.65 -5.66 -9.70
C LEU A 26 -7.93 -5.02 -9.13
N PRO A 27 -8.76 -4.40 -9.99
CA PRO A 27 -10.10 -4.00 -9.59
C PRO A 27 -10.91 -5.26 -9.24
N THR A 28 -11.68 -5.21 -8.15
CA THR A 28 -12.60 -6.26 -7.72
C THR A 28 -13.70 -6.56 -8.75
N THR A 29 -13.88 -5.69 -9.75
CA THR A 29 -14.65 -5.92 -10.96
C THR A 29 -13.72 -6.06 -12.15
N MET A 30 -13.60 -7.28 -12.69
CA MET A 30 -12.95 -7.57 -13.98
C MET A 30 -13.75 -6.99 -15.15
N THR A 31 -13.96 -5.68 -15.17
CA THR A 31 -14.59 -4.98 -16.29
C THR A 31 -14.10 -3.55 -16.28
N MET A 32 -12.85 -3.33 -16.70
CA MET A 32 -12.38 -2.18 -17.49
C MET A 32 -10.87 -2.34 -17.63
N MET A 33 -10.39 -2.67 -18.83
CA MET A 33 -8.96 -2.83 -19.17
C MET A 33 -8.15 -1.50 -19.10
N THR A 34 -8.66 -0.49 -18.38
CA THR A 34 -8.11 0.86 -18.30
C THR A 34 -8.10 1.43 -16.87
N ASP A 35 -8.59 0.70 -15.86
CA ASP A 35 -8.54 1.11 -14.45
C ASP A 35 -7.14 0.93 -13.87
N LYS A 36 -6.23 1.81 -14.29
CA LYS A 36 -4.92 1.94 -13.66
C LYS A 36 -5.13 2.50 -12.26
N VAL A 37 -4.85 1.70 -11.23
CA VAL A 37 -4.73 2.20 -9.85
C VAL A 37 -3.54 3.16 -9.80
N TYR A 38 -3.82 4.46 -9.67
CA TYR A 38 -2.79 5.49 -9.68
C TYR A 38 -2.37 5.95 -8.29
N LEU A 39 -3.09 5.56 -7.23
CA LEU A 39 -2.75 5.95 -5.86
C LEU A 39 -3.00 4.80 -4.91
N VAL A 40 -1.94 4.39 -4.21
CA VAL A 40 -2.02 3.41 -3.11
C VAL A 40 -1.48 4.06 -1.83
N ILE A 41 -2.28 4.01 -0.76
CA ILE A 41 -1.95 4.62 0.52
C ILE A 41 -2.04 3.56 1.62
N TRP A 42 -1.04 3.50 2.49
CA TRP A 42 -1.05 2.65 3.67
C TRP A 42 -1.21 3.46 4.95
N TYR A 43 -1.96 2.89 5.87
CA TYR A 43 -2.17 3.36 7.23
C TYR A 43 -1.79 2.22 8.18
N LYS A 44 -1.16 2.54 9.30
CA LYS A 44 -0.99 1.61 10.43
C LYS A 44 -2.02 1.93 11.50
N GLU A 45 -2.49 0.90 12.19
CA GLU A 45 -3.34 1.08 13.37
C GLU A 45 -2.68 2.02 14.38
N GLY A 46 -3.48 2.92 14.96
CA GLY A 46 -2.99 4.02 15.81
C GLY A 46 -2.62 5.29 15.05
N ASN A 47 -2.38 5.24 13.72
CA ASN A 47 -2.09 6.41 12.91
C ASN A 47 -3.33 6.89 12.14
N THR A 48 -3.73 8.14 12.38
CA THR A 48 -4.82 8.80 11.64
C THR A 48 -4.39 9.30 10.27
N LYS A 49 -3.09 9.55 10.09
CA LYS A 49 -2.46 10.00 8.84
C LYS A 49 -1.85 8.81 8.07
N PRO A 50 -1.71 8.91 6.73
CA PRO A 50 -0.95 7.95 5.95
C PRO A 50 0.46 7.75 6.50
N ILE A 51 0.98 6.53 6.40
CA ILE A 51 2.37 6.21 6.75
C ILE A 51 3.24 5.94 5.52
N TYR A 52 2.60 5.69 4.37
CA TYR A 52 3.26 5.49 3.09
C TYR A 52 2.28 5.74 1.95
N SER A 53 2.77 6.29 0.83
CA SER A 53 2.01 6.38 -0.42
C SER A 53 2.84 6.09 -1.66
N PHE A 54 2.18 5.51 -2.65
CA PHE A 54 2.65 5.35 -4.02
C PHE A 54 1.68 6.12 -4.93
N ASP A 55 2.15 7.20 -5.56
CA ASP A 55 1.35 8.11 -6.37
C ASP A 55 1.86 8.20 -7.82
N ALA A 56 1.13 7.53 -8.71
CA ALA A 56 1.32 7.52 -10.15
C ALA A 56 0.27 8.36 -10.89
N ARG A 57 -0.49 9.24 -10.22
CA ARG A 57 -1.47 10.10 -10.91
C ARG A 57 -0.77 11.01 -11.91
N GLY A 58 -1.34 11.10 -13.11
CA GLY A 58 -0.81 11.90 -14.23
C GLY A 58 0.53 11.42 -14.79
N LYS A 59 0.99 10.19 -14.46
CA LYS A 59 2.29 9.66 -14.91
C LYS A 59 2.27 8.14 -15.08
N SER A 60 3.34 7.56 -15.62
CA SER A 60 3.48 6.10 -15.66
C SER A 60 3.80 5.53 -14.27
N LEU A 61 3.53 4.23 -14.05
CA LEU A 61 3.88 3.57 -12.78
C LEU A 61 5.38 3.63 -12.50
N GLN A 62 6.23 3.66 -13.53
CA GLN A 62 7.69 3.81 -13.40
C GLN A 62 8.08 5.17 -12.83
N GLN A 63 7.26 6.20 -13.06
CA GLN A 63 7.51 7.57 -12.62
C GLN A 63 6.78 7.91 -11.32
N ALA A 64 6.13 6.92 -10.69
CA ALA A 64 5.38 7.12 -9.46
C ALA A 64 6.24 7.72 -8.36
N ILE A 65 5.63 8.58 -7.54
CA ILE A 65 6.27 9.19 -6.39
C ILE A 65 5.98 8.35 -5.16
N HIS A 66 7.03 8.02 -4.43
CA HIS A 66 6.96 7.29 -3.17
C HIS A 66 7.15 8.30 -2.04
N TRP A 67 6.28 8.24 -1.04
CA TRP A 67 6.43 8.99 0.20
C TRP A 67 6.28 8.04 1.38
N SER A 68 7.08 8.26 2.42
CA SER A 68 7.11 7.45 3.63
C SER A 68 7.19 8.36 4.84
N ASP A 69 6.41 8.07 5.88
CA ASP A 69 6.45 8.84 7.11
C ASP A 69 7.75 8.53 7.88
N GLU A 70 8.55 9.55 8.13
CA GLU A 70 9.86 9.45 8.81
C GLU A 70 9.75 9.02 10.28
N ALA A 71 8.62 9.23 10.95
CA ALA A 71 8.42 8.78 12.32
C ALA A 71 8.05 7.30 12.38
N VAL A 72 7.43 6.75 11.34
CA VAL A 72 6.88 5.38 11.34
C VAL A 72 7.73 4.41 10.53
N LEU A 73 7.94 4.71 9.24
CA LEU A 73 8.59 3.78 8.31
C LEU A 73 9.96 4.25 7.85
N LYS A 74 10.28 5.56 7.93
CA LYS A 74 11.57 6.10 7.44
C LYS A 74 11.83 5.64 6.01
N SER A 75 13.08 5.32 5.69
CA SER A 75 13.50 4.76 4.41
C SER A 75 13.32 3.23 4.28
N LYS A 76 12.69 2.56 5.24
CA LYS A 76 12.66 1.08 5.26
C LYS A 76 11.56 0.47 4.40
N ALA A 77 10.60 1.27 3.92
CA ALA A 77 9.46 0.80 3.15
C ALA A 77 9.55 1.18 1.66
N TYR A 78 9.19 0.25 0.78
CA TYR A 78 9.09 0.50 -0.66
C TYR A 78 8.01 -0.38 -1.29
N PHE A 79 7.21 0.21 -2.18
CA PHE A 79 6.16 -0.49 -2.90
C PHE A 79 6.68 -1.02 -4.24
N TYR A 80 6.62 -2.33 -4.39
CA TYR A 80 6.98 -3.03 -5.62
C TYR A 80 5.69 -3.28 -6.41
N TYR A 81 5.45 -2.44 -7.43
CA TYR A 81 4.24 -2.49 -8.25
C TYR A 81 4.30 -3.58 -9.34
N ASP A 82 5.51 -4.06 -9.65
CA ASP A 82 5.86 -4.98 -10.73
C ASP A 82 6.05 -6.44 -10.27
N THR A 83 5.87 -6.72 -8.97
CA THR A 83 5.87 -8.09 -8.43
C THR A 83 4.50 -8.75 -8.56
N SER A 84 4.45 -10.09 -8.45
CA SER A 84 3.20 -10.86 -8.43
C SER A 84 3.08 -11.64 -7.11
N PRO A 85 2.19 -11.22 -6.16
CA PRO A 85 1.41 -9.99 -6.20
C PRO A 85 2.27 -8.74 -5.94
N PRO A 86 1.81 -7.54 -6.34
CA PRO A 86 2.43 -6.28 -5.93
C PRO A 86 2.43 -6.17 -4.40
N ALA A 87 3.46 -5.59 -3.79
CA ALA A 87 3.56 -5.57 -2.33
C ALA A 87 4.31 -4.36 -1.77
N LEU A 88 3.88 -3.88 -0.61
CA LEU A 88 4.69 -2.97 0.21
C LEU A 88 5.67 -3.82 1.00
N ARG A 89 6.96 -3.71 0.68
CA ARG A 89 8.01 -4.37 1.44
C ARG A 89 8.53 -3.42 2.51
N ILE A 90 8.60 -3.89 3.74
CA ILE A 90 9.17 -3.18 4.88
C ILE A 90 10.41 -3.95 5.32
N LYS A 91 11.57 -3.30 5.29
CA LYS A 91 12.87 -3.91 5.59
C LYS A 91 13.21 -3.86 7.07
N GLY A 92 13.92 -4.88 7.55
CA GLY A 92 14.49 -4.89 8.90
C GLY A 92 13.43 -4.68 9.99
N ILE A 93 12.41 -5.53 10.00
CA ILE A 93 11.25 -5.40 10.89
C ILE A 93 11.65 -5.37 12.35
N LYS A 94 11.03 -4.46 13.11
CA LYS A 94 11.12 -4.37 14.56
C LYS A 94 9.79 -4.75 15.22
N GLN A 95 9.82 -4.99 16.53
CA GLN A 95 8.60 -5.31 17.28
C GLN A 95 7.54 -4.19 17.19
N GLU A 96 7.96 -2.92 17.14
CA GLU A 96 7.08 -1.75 16.96
C GLU A 96 6.36 -1.70 15.59
N ASP A 97 6.87 -2.45 14.60
CA ASP A 97 6.28 -2.53 13.26
C ASP A 97 5.11 -3.50 13.19
N ALA A 98 4.97 -4.39 14.18
CA ALA A 98 3.83 -5.27 14.29
C ALA A 98 2.53 -4.45 14.44
N GLY A 99 1.45 -4.98 13.90
CA GLY A 99 0.12 -4.38 13.98
C GLY A 99 -0.63 -4.45 12.67
N LEU A 100 -1.83 -3.88 12.67
CA LEU A 100 -2.71 -3.90 11.51
C LEU A 100 -2.32 -2.81 10.50
N TYR A 101 -2.17 -3.21 9.24
CA TYR A 101 -1.96 -2.30 8.12
C TYR A 101 -3.19 -2.30 7.23
N ARG A 102 -3.66 -1.10 6.87
CA ARG A 102 -4.77 -0.92 5.93
C ARG A 102 -4.30 -0.17 4.70
N LYS A 103 -4.50 -0.78 3.53
CA LYS A 103 -4.31 -0.15 2.22
C LYS A 103 -5.60 0.49 1.74
N LYS A 104 -5.51 1.67 1.12
CA LYS A 104 -6.57 2.28 0.31
C LYS A 104 -6.05 2.44 -1.11
N LYS A 105 -6.90 2.17 -2.11
CA LYS A 105 -6.58 2.31 -3.52
C LYS A 105 -7.64 3.20 -4.13
N ASN A 106 -7.21 4.17 -4.93
CA ASN A 106 -8.14 4.96 -5.72
C ASN A 106 -7.98 4.55 -7.19
N PRO A 107 -9.04 4.04 -7.84
CA PRO A 107 -9.06 3.92 -9.29
C PRO A 107 -9.00 5.32 -9.92
N ALA A 108 -8.55 5.37 -11.17
CA ALA A 108 -8.31 6.58 -11.96
C ALA A 108 -9.49 7.56 -12.08
N GLU A 109 -10.72 7.11 -11.82
CA GLU A 109 -11.93 7.83 -12.24
C GLU A 109 -12.50 8.82 -11.21
N TYR A 110 -11.66 9.41 -10.34
CA TYR A 110 -12.11 10.43 -9.36
C TYR A 110 -11.34 11.74 -9.47
N GLU A 111 -11.19 12.28 -10.69
CA GLU A 111 -10.59 13.60 -10.92
C GLU A 111 -11.42 14.53 -11.83
N HIS A 112 -12.74 14.34 -11.89
CA HIS A 112 -13.67 15.35 -12.43
C HIS A 112 -14.87 15.53 -11.49
N ALA A 113 -14.66 16.26 -10.40
CA ALA A 113 -15.71 16.95 -9.65
C ALA A 113 -15.18 18.29 -9.16
#